data_AF-A0A1D9P9B2-F1
#
_entry.id   AF-A0A1D9P9B2-F1
#
_cell.length_a   1.000
_cell.length_b   1.000
_cell.length_c   1.000
_cell.angle_alpha   90.00
_cell.angle_beta   90.00
_cell.angle_gamma   90.00
#
_symmetry.space_group_name_H-M   'P 1'
#
loop_
_entity.id
_entity.type
_entity.pdbx_description
1 polymer ?
#
loop_
_entity_poly.entity_id
_entity_poly.type
_entity_poly.pdbx_seq_one_letter_code
_entity_poly.pdbx_strand_id
1 'polypeptide(L)'
;MRNFSKITLSVLLVASAAFTSCSDDDDPKPEPVEASIYTRLGGTTMVADPESPGQMIEQGRLNFRKVVNSTVGLIVADVQNNASGNLGAHFAPVLAEVGAGNTTKYAILIDNLTDFFSFNTGGTNAVNTYSGLNMVDAHDPAKNPRMGTKSSSADYTKFVGYVGAAANTNGVASNTELYTDIVAVLESLRTPIVQK
;
A
#
# COMPACT_ATOMS: atom_id res chain seq x y z
N MET A 1 21.52 7.91 89.73
CA MET A 1 22.86 8.51 89.78
C MET A 1 22.89 9.70 88.83
N ARG A 2 23.46 10.82 89.30
CA ARG A 2 23.66 12.07 88.55
C ARG A 2 24.54 11.79 87.31
N ASN A 3 24.34 12.52 86.21
CA ASN A 3 25.27 13.54 85.75
C ASN A 3 24.76 14.27 84.49
N PHE A 4 24.81 15.59 84.58
CA PHE A 4 24.73 16.60 83.53
C PHE A 4 25.88 16.39 82.51
N SER A 5 25.86 16.87 81.27
CA SER A 5 25.90 18.30 80.93
C SER A 5 26.23 18.47 79.43
N LYS A 6 25.43 19.30 78.74
CA LYS A 6 25.80 20.37 77.78
C LYS A 6 26.80 20.05 76.65
N ILE A 7 26.37 20.25 75.41
CA ILE A 7 26.78 21.40 74.59
C ILE A 7 25.73 21.63 73.48
N THR A 8 25.37 22.90 73.41
CA THR A 8 24.40 23.58 72.54
C THR A 8 25.05 23.95 71.20
N LEU A 9 24.20 24.39 70.27
CA LEU A 9 24.45 25.35 69.18
C LEU A 9 24.75 24.69 67.82
N SER A 10 24.05 24.94 66.71
CA SER A 10 22.83 25.66 66.34
C SER A 10 22.78 25.58 64.80
N VAL A 11 21.56 25.65 64.23
CA VAL A 11 21.28 26.24 62.89
C VAL A 11 21.71 25.37 61.69
N LEU A 12 20.91 25.06 60.66
CA LEU A 12 19.80 25.74 60.00
C LEU A 12 18.97 24.72 59.19
N LEU A 13 17.74 25.11 58.85
CA LEU A 13 16.74 24.44 58.00
C LEU A 13 17.28 23.73 56.74
N VAL A 14 16.57 22.69 56.28
CA VAL A 14 15.81 22.69 55.00
C VAL A 14 15.10 21.34 54.78
N ALA A 15 13.81 21.47 54.45
CA ALA A 15 12.89 20.64 53.66
C ALA A 15 13.07 19.11 53.51
N SER A 16 11.94 18.46 53.78
CA SER A 16 11.43 17.19 53.22
C SER A 16 12.18 16.64 52.00
N ALA A 17 12.79 15.47 52.17
CA ALA A 17 13.04 14.52 51.09
C ALA A 17 12.21 13.26 51.37
N ALA A 18 11.10 13.11 50.62
CA ALA A 18 10.49 11.81 50.44
C ALA A 18 11.50 10.96 49.66
N PHE A 19 11.90 9.82 50.22
CA PHE A 19 12.66 8.82 49.50
C PHE A 19 11.77 8.21 48.41
N THR A 20 11.80 8.79 47.21
CA THR A 20 11.43 8.06 46.00
C THR A 20 12.70 7.44 45.44
N SER A 21 12.81 6.12 45.61
CA SER A 21 13.80 5.30 44.93
C SER A 21 13.51 5.36 43.44
N CYS A 22 14.38 5.98 42.65
CA CYS A 22 14.38 5.77 41.20
C CYS A 22 14.86 4.34 40.95
N SER A 23 13.94 3.41 40.73
CA SER A 23 14.23 2.27 39.87
C SER A 23 14.27 2.80 38.45
N ASP A 24 15.42 2.69 37.80
CA ASP A 24 15.53 2.82 36.34
C ASP A 24 14.72 1.67 35.73
N ASP A 25 13.43 1.92 35.54
CA ASP A 25 12.59 1.06 34.71
C ASP A 25 12.87 1.48 33.27
N ASP A 26 13.72 0.69 32.60
CA ASP A 26 13.90 0.67 31.15
C ASP A 26 12.56 0.26 30.50
N ASP A 27 11.61 1.21 30.45
CA ASP A 27 10.44 1.08 29.60
C ASP A 27 10.94 0.95 28.15
N PRO A 28 10.60 -0.12 27.41
CA PRO A 28 10.99 -0.24 26.02
C PRO A 28 10.40 0.94 25.26
N LYS A 29 11.28 1.84 24.80
CA LYS A 29 10.91 2.95 23.94
C LYS A 29 10.08 2.40 22.78
N PRO A 30 8.82 2.86 22.58
CA PRO A 30 8.01 2.34 21.49
C PRO A 30 8.77 2.54 20.19
N GLU A 31 8.99 1.44 19.46
CA GLU A 31 9.66 1.51 18.17
C GLU A 31 8.83 2.41 17.24
N PRO A 32 9.47 3.26 16.43
CA PRO A 32 8.76 4.08 15.46
C PRO A 32 7.92 3.17 14.57
N VAL A 33 6.60 3.37 14.56
CA VAL A 33 5.72 2.67 13.61
C VAL A 33 6.12 3.13 12.21
N GLU A 34 6.54 2.19 11.36
CA GLU A 34 6.89 2.50 9.98
C GLU A 34 5.69 3.14 9.27
N ALA A 35 5.94 4.19 8.49
CA ALA A 35 4.91 4.84 7.71
C ALA A 35 4.35 3.85 6.66
N SER A 36 3.03 3.79 6.53
CA SER A 36 2.38 2.95 5.53
C SER A 36 2.85 3.30 4.10
N ILE A 37 2.79 2.35 3.17
CA ILE A 37 3.10 2.60 1.75
C ILE A 37 2.23 3.76 1.21
N TYR A 38 0.95 3.83 1.59
CA TYR A 38 0.06 4.92 1.19
C TYR A 38 0.59 6.28 1.66
N THR A 39 1.03 6.35 2.93
CA THR A 39 1.65 7.55 3.51
C THR A 39 2.94 7.92 2.78
N ARG A 40 3.82 6.94 2.50
CA ARG A 40 5.09 7.14 1.79
C ARG A 40 4.90 7.60 0.34
N LEU A 41 3.75 7.29 -0.26
CA LEU A 41 3.33 7.79 -1.57
C LEU A 41 2.65 9.17 -1.53
N GLY A 42 2.68 9.87 -0.39
CA GLY A 42 2.10 11.21 -0.22
C GLY A 42 0.78 11.24 0.55
N GLY A 43 0.21 10.07 0.87
CA GLY A 43 -0.91 9.91 1.76
C GLY A 43 -2.13 10.76 1.38
N THR A 44 -2.77 11.31 2.40
CA THR A 44 -4.02 12.09 2.32
C THR A 44 -3.81 13.55 1.87
N THR A 45 -2.60 13.92 1.46
CA THR A 45 -2.33 15.28 0.96
C THR A 45 -3.14 15.50 -0.31
N MET A 46 -4.02 16.52 -0.32
CA MET A 46 -4.87 16.80 -1.45
C MET A 46 -4.13 17.58 -2.53
N VAL A 47 -4.20 17.09 -3.77
CA VAL A 47 -3.64 17.73 -4.97
C VAL A 47 -4.71 17.80 -6.07
N ALA A 48 -4.51 18.68 -7.06
CA ALA A 48 -5.44 18.76 -8.18
C ALA A 48 -5.47 17.44 -8.95
N ASP A 49 -6.68 16.96 -9.28
CA ASP A 49 -6.83 15.77 -10.10
C ASP A 49 -6.63 16.11 -11.59
N PRO A 50 -5.55 15.63 -12.24
CA PRO A 50 -5.29 15.91 -13.65
C PRO A 50 -6.33 15.27 -14.59
N GLU A 51 -7.03 14.23 -14.14
CA GLU A 51 -8.05 13.50 -14.91
C GLU A 51 -9.48 13.98 -14.58
N SER A 52 -9.63 14.90 -13.62
CA SER A 52 -10.92 15.49 -13.22
C SER A 52 -10.76 16.97 -12.90
N PRO A 53 -10.78 17.86 -13.92
CA PRO A 53 -10.58 19.29 -13.75
C PRO A 53 -11.52 19.90 -12.70
N GLY A 54 -10.96 20.66 -11.77
CA GLY A 54 -11.70 21.29 -10.67
C GLY A 54 -11.94 20.38 -9.47
N GLN A 55 -11.50 19.12 -9.51
CA GLN A 55 -11.54 18.20 -8.38
C GLN A 55 -10.17 18.03 -7.74
N MET A 56 -10.17 17.63 -6.47
CA MET A 56 -8.98 17.32 -5.70
C MET A 56 -8.93 15.82 -5.43
N ILE A 57 -7.73 15.25 -5.37
CA ILE A 57 -7.46 13.83 -5.09
C ILE A 57 -6.33 13.72 -4.06
N GLU A 58 -6.35 12.66 -3.25
CA GLU A 58 -5.23 12.33 -2.36
C GLU A 58 -3.99 11.95 -3.18
N GLN A 59 -2.83 12.47 -2.80
CA GLN A 59 -1.57 12.24 -3.49
C GLN A 59 -1.19 10.75 -3.52
N GLY A 60 -1.46 10.00 -2.44
CA GLY A 60 -1.26 8.55 -2.38
C GLY A 60 -2.10 7.83 -3.43
N ARG A 61 -3.42 8.11 -3.46
CA ARG A 61 -4.34 7.56 -4.46
C ARG A 61 -3.95 7.91 -5.89
N LEU A 62 -3.58 9.17 -6.14
CA LEU A 62 -3.12 9.62 -7.46
C LEU A 62 -1.89 8.83 -7.92
N ASN A 63 -0.93 8.58 -7.03
CA ASN A 63 0.27 7.82 -7.35
C ASN A 63 -0.04 6.34 -7.63
N PHE A 64 -0.97 5.72 -6.90
CA PHE A 64 -1.47 4.39 -7.26
C PHE A 64 -2.15 4.39 -8.63
N ARG A 65 -3.04 5.34 -8.91
CA ARG A 65 -3.73 5.43 -10.21
C ARG A 65 -2.75 5.53 -11.37
N LYS A 66 -1.68 6.32 -11.22
CA LYS A 66 -0.61 6.44 -12.22
C LYS A 66 0.13 5.12 -12.48
N VAL A 67 0.48 4.39 -11.42
CA VAL A 67 1.13 3.08 -11.53
C VAL A 67 0.19 2.05 -12.17
N VAL A 68 -1.08 2.03 -11.78
CA VAL A 68 -2.10 1.15 -12.37
C VAL A 68 -2.26 1.44 -13.87
N ASN A 69 -2.45 2.71 -14.26
CA ASN A 69 -2.54 3.11 -15.66
C ASN A 69 -1.31 2.70 -16.48
N SER A 70 -0.11 2.91 -15.92
CA SER A 70 1.15 2.52 -16.58
C SER A 70 1.29 1.00 -16.71
N THR A 71 0.87 0.24 -15.69
CA THR A 71 0.88 -1.23 -15.70
C THR A 71 -0.02 -1.77 -16.81
N VAL A 72 -1.24 -1.24 -16.92
CA VAL A 72 -2.15 -1.59 -18.01
C VAL A 72 -1.53 -1.24 -19.36
N GLY A 73 -0.92 -0.06 -19.50
CA GLY A 73 -0.23 0.34 -20.73
C GLY A 73 0.83 -0.67 -21.16
N LEU A 74 1.64 -1.18 -20.22
CA LEU A 74 2.64 -2.21 -20.48
C LEU A 74 2.01 -3.55 -20.90
N ILE A 75 0.95 -3.98 -20.22
CA ILE A 75 0.20 -5.20 -20.57
C ILE A 75 -0.36 -5.09 -21.99
N VAL A 76 -1.01 -3.97 -22.31
CA VAL A 76 -1.60 -3.73 -23.63
C VAL A 76 -0.51 -3.70 -24.71
N ALA A 77 0.62 -3.05 -24.46
CA ALA A 77 1.74 -3.03 -25.40
C ALA A 77 2.25 -4.45 -25.69
N ASP A 78 2.42 -5.30 -24.67
CA ASP A 78 2.83 -6.69 -24.86
C ASP A 78 1.80 -7.51 -25.64
N VAL A 79 0.51 -7.29 -25.40
CA VAL A 79 -0.57 -7.92 -26.17
C VAL A 79 -0.53 -7.49 -27.63
N GLN A 80 -0.40 -6.19 -27.90
CA GLN A 80 -0.34 -5.64 -29.26
C GLN A 80 0.89 -6.13 -30.03
N ASN A 81 2.02 -6.26 -29.35
CA ASN A 81 3.26 -6.79 -29.92
C ASN A 81 3.28 -8.32 -30.01
N ASN A 82 2.21 -9.00 -29.58
CA ASN A 82 2.13 -10.45 -29.47
C ASN A 82 3.36 -11.04 -28.74
N ALA A 83 3.80 -10.38 -27.67
CA ALA A 83 4.94 -10.81 -26.89
C ALA A 83 4.66 -12.18 -26.26
N SER A 84 5.69 -13.02 -26.18
CA SER A 84 5.55 -14.36 -25.60
C SER A 84 5.06 -14.27 -24.14
N GLY A 85 4.06 -15.08 -23.81
CA GLY A 85 3.44 -15.12 -22.49
C GLY A 85 2.75 -13.80 -22.08
N ASN A 86 2.32 -12.95 -23.03
CA ASN A 86 1.51 -11.79 -22.68
C ASN A 86 0.22 -12.19 -21.95
N LEU A 87 -0.37 -11.26 -21.21
CA LEU A 87 -1.55 -11.53 -20.39
C LEU A 87 -2.89 -11.37 -21.14
N GLY A 88 -2.89 -11.32 -22.47
CA GLY A 88 -4.08 -11.01 -23.27
C GLY A 88 -5.26 -11.94 -23.02
N ALA A 89 -5.01 -13.24 -22.81
CA ALA A 89 -6.06 -14.21 -22.49
C ALA A 89 -6.77 -13.92 -21.15
N HIS A 90 -6.04 -13.38 -20.17
CA HIS A 90 -6.59 -13.04 -18.85
C HIS A 90 -7.54 -11.84 -18.94
N PHE A 91 -7.19 -10.85 -19.79
CA PHE A 91 -7.93 -9.61 -20.00
C PHE A 91 -8.88 -9.64 -21.22
N ALA A 92 -9.11 -10.81 -21.83
CA ALA A 92 -9.86 -10.92 -23.08
C ALA A 92 -11.24 -10.22 -23.06
N PRO A 93 -12.06 -10.33 -22.00
CA PRO A 93 -13.34 -9.63 -21.95
C PRO A 93 -13.22 -8.10 -22.02
N VAL A 94 -12.30 -7.50 -21.25
CA VAL A 94 -12.13 -6.04 -21.23
C VAL A 94 -11.46 -5.53 -22.51
N LEU A 95 -10.53 -6.30 -23.08
CA LEU A 95 -9.90 -5.98 -24.35
C LEU A 95 -10.92 -5.95 -25.50
N ALA A 96 -11.85 -6.91 -25.54
CA ALA A 96 -12.90 -6.95 -26.54
C ALA A 96 -13.84 -5.74 -26.47
N GLU A 97 -14.23 -5.33 -25.25
CA GLU A 97 -15.08 -4.15 -25.05
C GLU A 97 -14.40 -2.86 -25.46
N VAL A 98 -13.13 -2.69 -25.07
CA VAL A 98 -12.33 -1.52 -25.48
C VAL A 98 -12.17 -1.49 -27.00
N GLY A 99 -11.90 -2.65 -27.63
CA GLY A 99 -11.85 -2.78 -29.09
C GLY A 99 -13.16 -2.43 -29.79
N ALA A 100 -14.30 -2.59 -29.12
CA ALA A 100 -15.62 -2.16 -29.58
C ALA A 100 -15.96 -0.70 -29.23
N GLY A 101 -15.02 0.06 -28.65
CA GLY A 101 -15.21 1.46 -28.24
C GLY A 101 -15.91 1.64 -26.90
N ASN A 102 -16.13 0.56 -26.12
CA ASN A 102 -16.74 0.62 -24.80
C ASN A 102 -15.66 0.60 -23.69
N THR A 103 -15.42 1.76 -23.08
CA THR A 103 -14.38 1.95 -22.05
C THR A 103 -14.92 1.89 -20.61
N THR A 104 -16.22 1.65 -20.40
CA THR A 104 -16.82 1.69 -19.06
C THR A 104 -16.21 0.65 -18.12
N LYS A 105 -16.04 -0.60 -18.57
CA LYS A 105 -15.46 -1.65 -17.74
C LYS A 105 -13.95 -1.53 -17.59
N TYR A 106 -13.30 -0.86 -18.54
CA TYR A 106 -11.91 -0.46 -18.40
C TYR A 106 -11.74 0.55 -17.27
N ALA A 107 -12.56 1.61 -17.22
CA ALA A 107 -12.53 2.58 -16.12
C ALA A 107 -12.77 1.91 -14.74
N ILE A 108 -13.76 1.02 -14.66
CA ILE A 108 -14.05 0.25 -13.44
C ILE A 108 -12.86 -0.63 -13.01
N LEU A 109 -12.11 -1.22 -13.96
CA LEU A 109 -10.91 -1.99 -13.64
C LEU A 109 -9.83 -1.10 -13.02
N ILE A 110 -9.58 0.07 -13.60
CA ILE A 110 -8.60 1.04 -13.08
C ILE A 110 -8.99 1.51 -11.68
N ASP A 111 -10.26 1.85 -11.47
CA ASP A 111 -10.77 2.29 -10.16
C ASP A 111 -10.63 1.18 -9.12
N ASN A 112 -11.10 -0.04 -9.43
CA ASN A 112 -11.00 -1.18 -8.51
C ASN A 112 -9.56 -1.49 -8.08
N LEU A 113 -8.60 -1.44 -9.00
CA LEU A 113 -7.19 -1.66 -8.68
C LEU A 113 -6.64 -0.51 -7.83
N THR A 114 -6.99 0.73 -8.17
CA THR A 114 -6.57 1.91 -7.41
C THR A 114 -7.12 1.87 -5.99
N ASP A 115 -8.39 1.52 -5.82
CA ASP A 115 -9.06 1.34 -4.52
C ASP A 115 -8.37 0.22 -3.72
N PHE A 116 -8.24 -0.96 -4.34
CA PHE A 116 -7.64 -2.12 -3.70
C PHE A 116 -6.27 -1.81 -3.11
N PHE A 117 -5.37 -1.22 -3.90
CA PHE A 117 -4.05 -0.89 -3.39
C PHE A 117 -4.07 0.30 -2.42
N SER A 118 -4.86 1.34 -2.68
CA SER A 118 -4.95 2.49 -1.77
C SER A 118 -5.40 2.07 -0.38
N PHE A 119 -6.47 1.28 -0.27
CA PHE A 119 -6.99 0.81 1.02
C PHE A 119 -6.04 -0.15 1.73
N ASN A 120 -5.59 -1.21 1.04
CA ASN A 120 -4.76 -2.25 1.66
C ASN A 120 -3.34 -1.78 2.02
N THR A 121 -2.95 -0.56 1.61
CA THR A 121 -1.64 0.01 1.91
C THR A 121 -1.68 1.20 2.87
N GLY A 122 -2.84 1.50 3.46
CA GLY A 122 -2.98 2.51 4.53
C GLY A 122 -3.90 3.69 4.22
N GLY A 123 -4.54 3.73 3.06
CA GLY A 123 -5.56 4.72 2.73
C GLY A 123 -6.87 4.44 3.46
N THR A 124 -7.32 5.38 4.30
CA THR A 124 -8.50 5.17 5.17
C THR A 124 -9.77 5.87 4.70
N ASN A 125 -9.66 6.80 3.76
CA ASN A 125 -10.83 7.52 3.23
C ASN A 125 -11.73 6.58 2.44
N ALA A 126 -13.05 6.79 2.53
CA ALA A 126 -14.06 5.91 1.94
C ALA A 126 -13.91 5.71 0.41
N VAL A 127 -13.35 6.72 -0.28
CA VAL A 127 -13.03 6.65 -1.71
C VAL A 127 -11.94 5.61 -2.05
N ASN A 128 -11.18 5.16 -1.06
CA ASN A 128 -10.16 4.14 -1.26
C ASN A 128 -10.72 2.73 -1.06
N THR A 129 -11.91 2.56 -0.47
CA THR A 129 -12.40 1.24 -0.07
C THR A 129 -12.74 0.35 -1.26
N TYR A 130 -12.02 -0.76 -1.39
CA TYR A 130 -12.34 -1.80 -2.36
C TYR A 130 -13.58 -2.59 -1.93
N SER A 131 -14.56 -2.68 -2.84
CA SER A 131 -15.84 -3.38 -2.62
C SER A 131 -16.06 -4.57 -3.57
N GLY A 132 -15.03 -4.96 -4.32
CA GLY A 132 -15.10 -6.07 -5.26
C GLY A 132 -15.01 -7.46 -4.60
N LEU A 133 -14.92 -8.48 -5.45
CA LEU A 133 -14.73 -9.87 -5.02
C LEU A 133 -13.42 -10.03 -4.24
N ASN A 134 -13.38 -10.98 -3.31
CA ASN A 134 -12.09 -11.38 -2.71
C ASN A 134 -11.14 -11.88 -3.81
N MET A 135 -9.83 -11.87 -3.54
CA MET A 135 -8.82 -12.16 -4.56
C MET A 135 -8.92 -13.57 -5.17
N VAL A 136 -9.49 -14.54 -4.45
CA VAL A 136 -9.73 -15.89 -4.99
C VAL A 136 -10.85 -15.85 -6.02
N ASP A 137 -12.03 -15.36 -5.64
CA ASP A 137 -13.19 -15.31 -6.54
C ASP A 137 -12.98 -14.33 -7.70
N ALA A 138 -12.24 -13.24 -7.47
CA ALA A 138 -11.91 -12.26 -8.50
C ALA A 138 -11.06 -12.86 -9.64
N HIS A 139 -10.25 -13.88 -9.35
CA HIS A 139 -9.32 -14.50 -10.30
C HIS A 139 -9.75 -15.91 -10.73
N ASP A 140 -10.94 -16.37 -10.33
CA ASP A 140 -11.54 -17.61 -10.81
C ASP A 140 -12.55 -17.32 -11.95
N PRO A 141 -12.28 -17.72 -13.21
CA PRO A 141 -13.22 -17.54 -14.33
C PRO A 141 -14.60 -18.17 -14.11
N ALA A 142 -14.72 -19.17 -13.24
CA ALA A 142 -16.01 -19.79 -12.91
C ALA A 142 -16.88 -18.91 -11.99
N LYS A 143 -16.25 -17.95 -11.27
CA LYS A 143 -16.92 -17.02 -10.34
C LYS A 143 -16.98 -15.60 -10.90
N ASN A 144 -15.95 -15.21 -11.63
CA ASN A 144 -15.82 -13.91 -12.24
C ASN A 144 -15.67 -14.04 -13.77
N PRO A 145 -16.75 -13.85 -14.55
CA PRO A 145 -16.69 -13.94 -16.01
C PRO A 145 -15.84 -12.83 -16.66
N ARG A 146 -15.34 -11.88 -15.86
CA ARG A 146 -14.38 -10.85 -16.30
C ARG A 146 -12.95 -11.37 -16.37
N MET A 147 -12.65 -12.48 -15.72
CA MET A 147 -11.37 -13.15 -15.77
C MET A 147 -11.39 -14.18 -16.91
N GLY A 148 -10.60 -13.97 -17.96
CA GLY A 148 -10.65 -14.83 -19.15
C GLY A 148 -10.06 -16.23 -18.96
N THR A 149 -9.10 -16.39 -18.05
CA THR A 149 -8.49 -17.67 -17.70
C THR A 149 -7.87 -17.61 -16.31
N LYS A 150 -7.65 -18.78 -15.68
CA LYS A 150 -6.88 -18.88 -14.43
C LYS A 150 -5.42 -18.50 -14.66
N SER A 151 -4.82 -17.82 -13.68
CA SER A 151 -3.40 -17.43 -13.70
C SER A 151 -2.51 -18.53 -13.13
N SER A 152 -1.37 -18.76 -13.78
CA SER A 152 -0.26 -19.55 -13.25
C SER A 152 0.72 -18.68 -12.47
N SER A 153 1.68 -19.31 -11.78
CA SER A 153 2.79 -18.59 -11.14
C SER A 153 3.61 -17.76 -12.14
N ALA A 154 3.77 -18.22 -13.38
CA ALA A 154 4.50 -17.48 -14.42
C ALA A 154 3.75 -16.23 -14.86
N ASP A 155 2.42 -16.33 -15.03
CA ASP A 155 1.57 -15.19 -15.36
C ASP A 155 1.63 -14.13 -14.25
N TYR A 156 1.56 -14.56 -12.99
CA TYR A 156 1.63 -13.64 -11.86
C TYR A 156 3.01 -12.98 -11.73
N THR A 157 4.10 -13.72 -11.91
CA THR A 157 5.45 -13.14 -11.94
C THR A 157 5.59 -12.10 -13.05
N LYS A 158 5.00 -12.36 -14.22
CA LYS A 158 4.99 -11.38 -15.32
C LYS A 158 4.16 -10.14 -14.96
N PHE A 159 3.02 -10.30 -14.31
CA PHE A 159 2.23 -9.18 -13.77
C PHE A 159 3.02 -8.33 -12.77
N VAL A 160 3.68 -8.95 -11.78
CA VAL A 160 4.55 -8.25 -10.81
C VAL A 160 5.67 -7.48 -11.53
N GLY A 161 6.25 -8.07 -12.59
CA GLY A 161 7.22 -7.39 -13.44
C GLY A 161 6.69 -6.11 -14.09
N TYR A 162 5.46 -6.13 -14.63
CA TYR A 162 4.82 -4.92 -15.16
C TYR A 162 4.59 -3.87 -14.08
N VAL A 163 4.09 -4.26 -12.91
CA VAL A 163 3.87 -3.32 -11.79
C VAL A 163 5.19 -2.70 -11.35
N GLY A 164 6.26 -3.50 -11.26
CA GLY A 164 7.61 -3.01 -10.96
C GLY A 164 8.14 -2.01 -11.99
N ALA A 165 7.98 -2.29 -13.29
CA ALA A 165 8.38 -1.34 -14.34
C ALA A 165 7.55 -0.04 -14.32
N ALA A 166 6.25 -0.17 -14.05
CA ALA A 166 5.34 0.96 -13.89
C ALA A 166 5.69 1.81 -12.66
N ALA A 167 6.02 1.19 -11.53
CA ALA A 167 6.45 1.88 -10.31
C ALA A 167 7.70 2.74 -10.57
N ASN A 168 8.72 2.17 -11.23
CA ASN A 168 9.92 2.91 -11.62
C ASN A 168 9.61 4.11 -12.51
N THR A 169 8.78 3.90 -13.54
CA THR A 169 8.38 4.96 -14.47
C THR A 169 7.65 6.11 -13.75
N ASN A 170 6.98 5.82 -12.64
CA ASN A 170 6.26 6.79 -11.83
C ASN A 170 7.04 7.27 -10.60
N GLY A 171 8.37 7.10 -10.59
CA GLY A 171 9.26 7.72 -9.61
C GLY A 171 9.56 6.89 -8.37
N VAL A 172 9.11 5.64 -8.30
CA VAL A 172 9.49 4.71 -7.22
C VAL A 172 10.67 3.86 -7.69
N ALA A 173 11.89 4.29 -7.34
CA ALA A 173 13.11 3.64 -7.81
C ALA A 173 13.31 2.24 -7.20
N SER A 174 13.75 1.28 -8.01
CA SER A 174 13.90 -0.15 -7.64
C SER A 174 14.85 -0.42 -6.48
N ASN A 175 15.76 0.51 -6.17
CA ASN A 175 16.72 0.39 -5.09
C ASN A 175 16.24 1.03 -3.77
N THR A 176 14.94 1.31 -3.66
CA THR A 176 14.33 1.90 -2.46
C THR A 176 13.56 0.85 -1.67
N GLU A 177 13.50 1.01 -0.36
CA GLU A 177 12.68 0.20 0.52
C GLU A 177 11.20 0.26 0.11
N LEU A 178 10.70 1.44 -0.31
CA LEU A 178 9.31 1.59 -0.78
C LEU A 178 9.00 0.65 -1.95
N TYR A 179 9.95 0.48 -2.88
CA TYR A 179 9.80 -0.48 -3.96
C TYR A 179 9.76 -1.92 -3.43
N THR A 180 10.65 -2.26 -2.51
CA THR A 180 10.69 -3.58 -1.86
C THR A 180 9.35 -3.91 -1.19
N ASP A 181 8.76 -2.96 -0.47
CA ASP A 181 7.50 -3.18 0.25
C ASP A 181 6.30 -3.29 -0.69
N ILE A 182 6.29 -2.51 -1.79
CA ILE A 182 5.28 -2.67 -2.84
C ILE A 182 5.35 -4.08 -3.44
N VAL A 183 6.55 -4.58 -3.75
CA VAL A 183 6.73 -5.94 -4.26
C VAL A 183 6.30 -6.98 -3.22
N ALA A 184 6.62 -6.77 -1.94
CA ALA A 184 6.18 -7.67 -0.86
C ALA A 184 4.65 -7.73 -0.74
N VAL A 185 3.94 -6.60 -0.85
CA VAL A 185 2.47 -6.56 -0.89
C VAL A 185 1.94 -7.36 -2.07
N LEU A 186 2.50 -7.19 -3.27
CA LEU A 186 2.09 -7.99 -4.43
C LEU A 186 2.33 -9.48 -4.18
N GLU A 187 3.52 -9.86 -3.71
CA GLU A 187 3.84 -11.27 -3.46
C GLU A 187 2.93 -11.90 -2.39
N SER A 188 2.43 -11.12 -1.42
CA SER A 188 1.44 -11.60 -0.45
C SER A 188 0.11 -12.05 -1.08
N LEU A 189 -0.21 -11.54 -2.28
CA LEU A 189 -1.43 -11.86 -3.03
C LEU A 189 -1.24 -13.05 -3.98
N ARG A 190 -0.03 -13.61 -4.09
CA ARG A 190 0.24 -14.70 -5.03
C ARG A 190 -0.64 -15.92 -4.78
N THR A 191 -0.78 -16.35 -3.53
CA THR A 191 -1.56 -17.55 -3.16
C THR A 191 -3.02 -17.48 -3.59
N PRO A 192 -3.78 -16.40 -3.32
CA PRO A 192 -5.17 -16.34 -3.78
C PRO A 192 -5.34 -16.14 -5.31
N ILE A 193 -4.35 -15.57 -5.99
CA ILE A 193 -4.44 -15.22 -7.42
C ILE A 193 -3.98 -16.38 -8.33
N VAL A 194 -2.96 -17.14 -7.92
CA VAL A 194 -2.45 -18.27 -8.71
C VAL A 194 -3.34 -19.49 -8.50
N GLN A 195 -4.01 -19.92 -9.56
CA GLN A 195 -5.05 -20.97 -9.51
C GLN A 195 -4.81 -22.09 -10.53
N LYS A 196 -3.62 -22.14 -11.13
CA LYS A 196 -3.19 -23.16 -12.09
C LYS A 196 -1.89 -23.82 -11.64
#